data_AF-A0A1V4Z614-F1
#
_entry.id   AF-A0A1V4Z614-F1
#
_cell.length_a   1.000
_cell.length_b   1.000
_cell.length_c   1.000
_cell.angle_alpha   90.00
_cell.angle_beta   90.00
_cell.angle_gamma   90.00
#
_symmetry.space_group_name_H-M   'P 1'
#
loop_
_entity.id
_entity.type
_entity.pdbx_description
1 polymer ?
#
loop_
_entity_poly.entity_id
_entity_poly.type
_entity_poly.pdbx_seq_one_letter_code
_entity_poly.pdbx_strand_id
1 'polypeptide(L)'
;MEYYHHPLDPDDIEHLILPDVDAAIVTRENIANDECEAVYNLNDNLKKNNHIPEEDKMNELIIGSMENLHRANKLHHELENYYTPHLNFEGVNKRLDEVIIEINQWETASKEGLRC
;
A
#
# COMPACT_ATOMS: atom_id res chain seq x y z
N MET A 1 9.51 -16.29 -17.56
CA MET A 1 8.55 -15.30 -18.08
C MET A 1 7.79 -14.75 -16.91
N GLU A 2 7.79 -13.43 -16.76
CA GLU A 2 7.24 -12.75 -15.58
C GLU A 2 6.23 -11.70 -16.05
N TYR A 3 5.08 -11.64 -15.38
CA TYR A 3 3.98 -10.75 -15.71
C TYR A 3 3.80 -9.73 -14.59
N TYR A 4 3.75 -8.46 -14.96
CA TYR A 4 3.43 -7.37 -14.05
C TYR A 4 2.15 -6.71 -14.53
N HIS A 5 1.17 -6.71 -13.63
CA HIS A 5 -0.17 -6.22 -13.91
C HIS A 5 -0.28 -4.73 -13.62
N HIS A 6 -1.24 -4.09 -14.28
CA HIS A 6 -1.52 -2.68 -14.09
C HIS A 6 -1.96 -2.41 -12.63
N PRO A 7 -1.41 -1.40 -11.94
CA PRO A 7 -1.70 -1.14 -10.53
C PRO A 7 -3.18 -0.88 -10.21
N LEU A 8 -3.95 -0.37 -11.17
CA LEU A 8 -5.38 -0.07 -11.01
C LEU A 8 -6.30 -1.15 -11.59
N ASP A 9 -5.79 -1.99 -12.51
CA ASP A 9 -6.56 -3.08 -13.13
C ASP A 9 -5.71 -4.37 -13.17
N PRO A 10 -5.90 -5.29 -12.21
CA PRO A 10 -5.15 -6.53 -12.14
C PRO A 10 -5.35 -7.45 -13.34
N ASP A 11 -6.43 -7.30 -14.11
CA ASP A 11 -6.66 -8.13 -15.30
C ASP A 11 -5.88 -7.61 -16.52
N ASP A 12 -5.36 -6.38 -16.46
CA ASP A 12 -4.54 -5.78 -17.50
C ASP A 12 -3.04 -6.02 -17.24
N ILE A 13 -2.31 -6.44 -18.28
CA ILE A 13 -0.87 -6.74 -18.19
C ILE A 13 -0.10 -5.52 -18.69
N GLU A 14 0.65 -4.89 -17.80
CA GLU A 14 1.38 -3.65 -18.09
C GLU A 14 2.83 -3.93 -18.54
N HIS A 15 3.52 -4.87 -17.89
CA HIS A 15 4.88 -5.25 -18.25
C HIS A 15 5.04 -6.76 -18.36
N LEU A 16 5.82 -7.16 -19.37
CA LEU A 16 6.20 -8.54 -19.62
C LEU A 16 7.71 -8.65 -19.69
N ILE A 17 8.31 -9.40 -18.76
CA ILE A 17 9.75 -9.66 -18.74
C ILE A 17 10.05 -11.05 -19.28
N LEU A 18 11.02 -11.11 -20.19
CA LEU A 18 11.53 -12.32 -20.84
C LEU A 18 13.01 -12.53 -20.48
N PRO A 19 13.32 -13.12 -19.31
CA PRO A 19 14.70 -13.26 -18.84
C PRO A 19 15.59 -14.09 -19.78
N ASP A 20 15.02 -15.12 -20.42
CA ASP A 20 15.76 -16.04 -21.28
C ASP A 20 16.35 -15.39 -22.54
N VAL A 21 15.83 -14.23 -22.94
CA VAL A 21 16.27 -13.46 -24.12
C VAL A 21 16.68 -12.02 -23.76
N ASP A 22 16.83 -11.73 -22.47
CA ASP A 22 17.19 -10.41 -21.94
C ASP A 22 16.36 -9.26 -22.55
N ALA A 23 15.03 -9.45 -22.60
CA ALA A 23 14.11 -8.50 -23.21
C ALA A 23 12.89 -8.22 -22.32
N ALA A 24 12.30 -7.04 -22.49
CA ALA A 24 11.05 -6.66 -21.84
C ALA A 24 10.10 -5.96 -22.83
N ILE A 25 8.81 -6.20 -22.66
CA ILE A 25 7.73 -5.46 -23.33
C ILE A 25 7.06 -4.61 -22.27
N VAL A 26 7.05 -3.29 -22.47
CA VAL A 26 6.53 -2.32 -21.51
C VAL A 26 5.65 -1.30 -22.21
N THR A 27 4.65 -0.79 -21.51
CA THR A 27 3.66 0.16 -22.02
C THR A 27 4.00 1.64 -21.75
N ARG A 28 5.02 1.94 -20.93
CA ARG A 28 5.39 3.33 -20.56
C ARG A 28 6.52 3.92 -21.39
N GLU A 29 6.38 5.19 -21.76
CA GLU A 29 7.38 6.00 -22.49
C GLU A 29 8.66 6.27 -21.67
N ASN A 30 8.59 6.27 -20.34
CA ASN A 30 9.68 6.73 -19.47
C ASN A 30 10.61 5.61 -18.95
N ILE A 31 10.55 4.39 -19.52
CA ILE A 31 11.47 3.28 -19.17
C ILE A 31 12.68 3.23 -20.12
N ALA A 32 12.86 4.25 -20.97
CA ALA A 32 14.12 4.43 -21.68
C ALA A 32 15.24 4.77 -20.68
N ASN A 33 15.72 3.74 -19.96
CA ASN A 33 17.01 3.75 -19.31
C ASN A 33 18.06 3.83 -20.41
N ASP A 34 19.12 4.60 -20.18
CA ASP A 34 20.32 4.65 -21.03
C ASP A 34 21.05 3.28 -21.15
N GLU A 35 20.51 2.23 -20.53
CA GLU A 35 21.07 0.88 -20.43
C GLU A 35 20.45 -0.13 -21.42
N CYS A 36 19.44 0.26 -22.20
CA CYS A 36 18.87 -0.61 -23.23
C CYS A 36 19.68 -0.57 -24.53
N GLU A 37 20.10 -1.74 -25.04
CA GLU A 37 20.82 -1.84 -26.32
C GLU A 37 19.95 -1.39 -27.51
N ALA A 38 18.64 -1.65 -27.46
CA ALA A 38 17.68 -1.20 -28.47
C ALA A 38 16.29 -0.98 -27.88
N VAL A 39 15.58 0.04 -28.39
CA VAL A 39 14.19 0.34 -28.03
C VAL A 39 13.35 0.36 -29.31
N TYR A 40 12.28 -0.42 -29.33
CA TYR A 40 11.36 -0.52 -30.46
C TYR A 40 9.98 0.00 -30.06
N ASN A 41 9.56 1.12 -30.67
CA ASN A 41 8.21 1.65 -30.44
C ASN A 41 7.19 0.89 -31.31
N LEU A 42 6.32 0.10 -30.68
CA LEU A 42 5.27 -0.65 -31.36
C LEU A 42 4.00 0.18 -31.61
N ASN A 43 3.92 1.41 -31.09
CA ASN A 43 2.73 2.26 -31.15
C ASN A 43 2.58 3.04 -32.46
N ASP A 44 3.63 3.14 -33.29
CA ASP A 44 3.63 3.97 -34.51
C ASP A 44 2.55 3.56 -35.54
N ASN A 45 2.02 2.34 -35.45
CA ASN A 45 0.99 1.82 -36.35
C ASN A 45 -0.40 1.67 -35.69
N LEU A 46 -0.57 2.10 -34.44
CA LEU A 46 -1.82 1.95 -33.71
C LEU A 46 -2.67 3.23 -33.81
N LYS A 47 -3.98 3.07 -34.02
CA LYS A 47 -4.92 4.19 -34.01
C LYS A 47 -4.99 4.74 -32.58
N LYS A 48 -4.71 6.03 -32.40
CA LYS A 48 -4.88 6.72 -31.11
C LYS A 48 -6.32 6.51 -30.63
N ASN A 49 -6.47 5.79 -29.52
CA ASN A 49 -7.76 5.59 -28.89
C ASN A 49 -7.96 6.69 -27.84
N ASN A 50 -9.20 7.17 -27.67
CA ASN A 50 -9.56 8.20 -26.69
C ASN A 50 -9.60 7.59 -25.28
N HIS A 51 -8.45 7.16 -24.78
CA HIS A 51 -8.31 6.69 -23.41
C HIS A 51 -8.41 7.90 -22.48
N ILE A 52 -9.24 7.80 -21.44
CA ILE A 52 -9.21 8.77 -20.33
C ILE A 52 -7.81 8.62 -19.71
N PRO A 53 -7.01 9.68 -19.58
CA PRO A 53 -5.68 9.56 -18.98
C PRO A 53 -5.82 8.91 -17.62
N GLU A 54 -5.14 7.78 -17.38
CA GLU A 54 -5.12 7.09 -16.08
C GLU A 54 -4.80 8.04 -14.91
N GLU A 55 -4.06 9.11 -15.23
CA GLU A 55 -3.78 10.25 -14.35
C GLU A 55 -5.05 10.89 -13.77
N ASP A 56 -6.10 11.09 -14.56
CA ASP A 56 -7.36 11.66 -14.10
C ASP A 56 -8.07 10.73 -13.11
N LYS A 57 -8.05 9.41 -13.38
CA LYS A 57 -8.67 8.42 -12.49
C LYS A 57 -7.89 8.29 -11.18
N MET A 58 -6.56 8.30 -11.26
CA MET A 58 -5.68 8.32 -10.10
C MET A 58 -5.94 9.55 -9.23
N ASN A 59 -6.05 10.73 -9.86
CA ASN A 59 -6.34 11.98 -9.16
C ASN A 59 -7.72 11.94 -8.45
N GLU A 60 -8.75 11.42 -9.11
CA GLU A 60 -10.08 11.22 -8.51
C GLU A 60 -10.00 10.34 -7.25
N LEU A 61 -9.29 9.21 -7.32
CA LEU A 61 -9.12 8.28 -6.20
C LEU A 61 -8.36 8.93 -5.03
N ILE A 62 -7.28 9.65 -5.31
CA ILE A 62 -6.50 10.37 -4.30
C ILE A 62 -7.38 11.41 -3.59
N ILE A 63 -8.08 12.25 -4.34
CA ILE A 63 -8.96 13.28 -3.77
C ILE A 63 -10.04 12.62 -2.90
N GLY A 64 -10.73 11.60 -3.42
CA GLY A 64 -11.75 10.87 -2.67
C GLY A 64 -11.21 10.24 -1.38
N SER A 65 -9.99 9.69 -1.43
CA SER A 65 -9.33 9.13 -0.24
C SER A 65 -9.06 10.19 0.83
N MET A 66 -8.57 11.37 0.44
CA MET A 66 -8.28 12.48 1.36
C MET A 66 -9.55 12.99 2.02
N GLU A 67 -10.65 13.12 1.26
CA GLU A 67 -11.94 13.53 1.81
C GLU A 67 -12.49 12.52 2.83
N ASN A 68 -12.37 11.23 2.52
CA ASN A 68 -12.79 10.16 3.44
C ASN A 68 -12.01 10.21 4.75
N LEU A 69 -10.67 10.33 4.67
CA LEU A 69 -9.81 10.46 5.85
C LEU A 69 -10.14 11.72 6.65
N HIS A 70 -10.39 12.84 5.97
CA HIS A 70 -10.77 14.08 6.63
C HIS A 70 -12.08 13.94 7.39
N ARG A 71 -13.11 13.35 6.77
CA ARG A 71 -14.40 13.09 7.43
C ARG A 71 -14.26 12.15 8.64
N ALA A 72 -13.50 11.07 8.48
CA ALA A 72 -13.25 10.12 9.56
C ALA A 72 -12.54 10.79 10.75
N ASN A 73 -11.49 11.57 10.47
CA ASN A 73 -10.75 12.29 11.51
C ASN A 73 -11.62 13.31 12.23
N LYS A 74 -12.46 14.06 11.50
CA LYS A 74 -13.40 15.01 12.09
C LYS A 74 -14.38 14.33 13.05
N LEU A 75 -15.01 13.24 12.60
CA LEU A 75 -15.92 12.45 13.43
C LEU A 75 -15.20 11.89 14.67
N HIS A 76 -13.96 11.43 14.50
CA HIS A 76 -13.16 10.92 15.61
C HIS A 76 -12.89 11.99 16.68
N HIS A 77 -12.52 13.22 16.27
CA HIS A 77 -12.34 14.35 17.18
C HIS A 77 -13.65 14.73 17.90
N GLU A 78 -14.79 14.66 17.20
CA GLU A 78 -16.10 14.90 17.81
C GLU A 78 -16.39 13.85 18.90
N LEU A 79 -16.11 12.57 18.64
CA LEU A 79 -16.25 11.48 19.63
C LEU A 79 -15.30 11.66 20.82
N GLU A 80 -14.06 12.07 20.57
CA GLU A 80 -13.05 12.34 21.61
C GLU A 80 -13.53 13.35 22.65
N ASN A 81 -14.26 14.38 22.23
CA ASN A 81 -14.80 15.38 23.14
C ASN A 81 -15.78 14.79 24.16
N TYR A 82 -16.45 13.68 23.84
CA TYR A 82 -17.39 13.03 24.75
C TYR A 82 -16.68 12.11 25.76
N TYR A 83 -15.73 11.28 25.33
CA TYR A 83 -15.12 10.30 26.23
C TYR A 83 -13.88 10.82 26.95
N THR A 84 -13.06 11.69 26.35
CA THR A 84 -11.81 12.18 26.95
C THR A 84 -11.99 12.76 28.35
N PRO A 85 -12.98 13.63 28.63
CA PRO A 85 -13.13 14.18 29.99
C PRO A 85 -13.66 13.16 31.01
N HIS A 86 -14.22 12.04 30.55
CA HIS A 86 -14.87 11.04 31.41
C HIS A 86 -14.07 9.73 31.52
N LEU A 87 -12.99 9.58 30.75
CA LEU A 87 -12.15 8.39 30.74
C LEU A 87 -11.01 8.53 31.76
N ASN A 88 -10.83 7.51 32.61
CA ASN A 88 -9.66 7.42 33.49
C ASN A 88 -8.46 6.83 32.72
N PHE A 89 -7.76 7.67 31.95
CA PHE A 89 -6.59 7.24 31.17
C PHE A 89 -5.48 6.65 32.05
N GLU A 90 -5.25 7.20 33.24
CA GLU A 90 -4.23 6.70 34.17
C GLU A 90 -4.53 5.25 34.60
N GLY A 91 -5.80 4.96 34.93
CA GLY A 91 -6.23 3.62 35.29
C GLY A 91 -6.12 2.62 34.13
N VAL A 92 -6.47 3.05 32.92
CA VAL A 92 -6.32 2.23 31.70
C VAL A 92 -4.85 1.92 31.43
N ASN A 93 -3.97 2.93 31.49
CA ASN A 93 -2.54 2.75 31.28
C ASN A 93 -1.92 1.83 32.33
N LYS A 94 -2.29 2.01 33.61
CA LYS A 94 -1.84 1.10 34.67
C LYS A 94 -2.24 -0.34 34.40
N ARG A 95 -3.50 -0.58 33.97
CA ARG A 95 -3.95 -1.94 33.66
C ARG A 95 -3.22 -2.52 32.45
N LEU A 96 -2.92 -1.71 31.45
CA LEU A 96 -2.12 -2.11 30.30
C LEU A 96 -0.72 -2.55 30.75
N ASP A 97 -0.04 -1.78 31.58
CA ASP A 97 1.29 -2.11 32.11
C ASP A 97 1.28 -3.43 32.89
N GLU A 98 0.27 -3.64 33.74
CA GLU A 98 0.08 -4.90 34.46
C GLU A 98 -0.04 -6.10 33.50
N VAL A 99 -0.87 -5.97 32.46
CA VAL A 99 -1.06 -7.03 31.46
C VAL A 99 0.22 -7.30 30.68
N ILE A 100 0.98 -6.27 30.32
CA ILE A 100 2.29 -6.42 29.65
C ILE A 100 3.26 -7.19 30.56
N ILE A 101 3.32 -6.84 31.85
CA ILE A 101 4.16 -7.53 32.83
C ILE A 101 3.74 -9.01 32.94
N GLU A 102 2.43 -9.29 33.05
CA GLU A 102 1.90 -10.65 33.08
C GLU A 102 2.36 -11.44 31.84
N ILE A 103 2.14 -10.91 30.63
CA ILE A 103 2.53 -11.57 29.38
C ILE A 103 4.03 -11.86 29.33
N ASN A 104 4.87 -10.90 29.72
CA ASN A 104 6.33 -11.08 29.73
C ASN A 104 6.78 -12.15 30.75
N GLN A 105 6.11 -12.24 31.90
CA GLN A 105 6.35 -13.30 32.87
C GLN A 105 6.02 -14.68 32.30
N TRP A 106 4.89 -14.81 31.59
CA TRP A 106 4.52 -16.04 30.88
C TRP A 106 5.54 -16.42 29.80
N GLU A 107 6.01 -15.45 29.01
CA GLU A 107 7.02 -15.69 27.98
C GLU A 107 8.35 -16.18 28.60
N THR A 108 8.78 -15.55 29.71
CA THR A 108 10.01 -15.91 30.42
C THR A 108 9.89 -17.30 31.05
N ALA A 109 8.78 -17.58 31.75
CA ALA A 109 8.53 -18.89 32.36
C ALA A 109 8.43 -20.02 31.31
N SER A 110 7.85 -19.74 30.14
CA SER A 110 7.81 -20.67 29.02
C SER A 110 9.22 -20.98 28.50
N LYS A 111 10.07 -19.96 28.32
CA LYS A 111 11.47 -20.12 27.90
C LYS A 111 12.32 -20.88 28.93
N GLU A 112 12.06 -20.71 30.23
CA GLU A 112 12.74 -21.45 31.29
C GLU A 112 12.24 -22.90 31.41
N GLY A 113 10.95 -23.15 31.21
CA GLY A 113 10.38 -24.50 31.16
C GLY A 113 10.75 -25.32 29.91
N LEU A 114 11.11 -24.66 28.81
CA LEU A 114 11.63 -25.26 27.58
C LEU A 114 13.15 -25.53 27.62
N ARG A 115 13.86 -25.12 28.68
CA ARG A 115 15.23 -25.58 28.98
C ARG A 115 15.18 -26.93 29.71
N CYS A 116 14.77 -27.97 28.99
CA CYS A 116 15.01 -29.36 29.36
C CYS A 116 15.97 -29.97 28.34
#